data_AF-A0A7W3WJ36-F1
#
_entry.id   AF-A0A7W3WJ36-F1
#
_cell.length_a   1.000
_cell.length_b   1.000
_cell.length_c   1.000
_cell.angle_alpha   90.00
_cell.angle_beta   90.00
_cell.angle_gamma   90.00
#
_symmetry.space_group_name_H-M   'P 1'
#
loop_
_entity.id
_entity.type
_entity.pdbx_description
1 polymer ?
#
loop_
_entity_poly.entity_id
_entity_poly.type
_entity_poly.pdbx_seq_one_letter_code
_entity_poly.pdbx_strand_id
1 'polypeptide(L)'
;MRLHLHDYRSPRASGIVDGAVLMHREVAELLARRAPVSWHDLTRRGAAGPSTGAGPGDVVYAGSGPYAYLYHLWRERTGGDFRIVREAHTALWSGYWAQEELCAPLVRPGDLALFPTEYTRRLFDLRFPSVARGGSAVAYPMLDRLPSRPPVRRPRRGEPLRLGYLGALSLAKNFDQVLSVFARCHRESGGRVTLSYAGKANDPRWAPDRVSSDLRARGVPPAAVRALGVLPQSRLGEFFAGVDVLVFPSTASRETLGRVVLEALAHGVPVLAADVGPAVELLPADNLVPTSLDQRRTFAMDRVEPLGRVDEDALVARLLDRAFASALLPATAPYRDDSFLAALAGEPVPWKGVSDRILPGAVRVDRRPGFDADAALAGAAELFERYFVRRDDAALLEAVDRLPETGDNRERLRRIVQQPDRDLADYRAFPRLLDALVLPPLGYTLEPPRPEPPGAAPTTGGRLAATTGEDFSAV
;
A
#
# COMPACT_ATOMS: atom_id res chain seq x y z
N MET A 1 -24.40 -6.09 17.15
CA MET A 1 -23.29 -6.54 16.28
C MET A 1 -22.14 -7.02 17.14
N ARG A 2 -21.85 -8.32 17.13
CA ARG A 2 -20.59 -8.86 17.67
C ARG A 2 -19.60 -9.02 16.52
N LEU A 3 -18.34 -8.67 16.77
CA LEU A 3 -17.27 -8.82 15.78
C LEU A 3 -16.55 -10.15 15.98
N HIS A 4 -16.22 -10.85 14.91
CA HIS A 4 -15.38 -12.04 14.91
C HIS A 4 -14.09 -11.74 14.15
N LEU A 5 -12.94 -11.98 14.77
CA LEU A 5 -11.63 -11.58 14.24
C LEU A 5 -10.51 -12.56 14.63
N HIS A 6 -9.55 -12.73 13.71
CA HIS A 6 -8.33 -13.47 13.99
C HIS A 6 -7.50 -12.83 15.11
N ASP A 7 -7.07 -13.63 16.08
CA ASP A 7 -6.28 -13.14 17.22
C ASP A 7 -4.81 -12.89 16.88
N TYR A 8 -4.51 -11.67 16.43
CA TYR A 8 -3.14 -11.17 16.22
C TYR A 8 -2.42 -10.73 17.50
N ARG A 9 -2.98 -10.93 18.71
CA ARG A 9 -2.35 -10.50 19.97
C ARG A 9 -1.32 -11.52 20.51
N SER A 10 -1.01 -12.56 19.74
CA SER A 10 -0.03 -13.58 20.11
C SER A 10 1.38 -12.99 20.28
N PRO A 11 2.13 -13.36 21.35
CA PRO A 11 3.48 -12.86 21.62
C PRO A 11 4.53 -13.14 20.54
N ARG A 12 4.26 -14.07 19.61
CA ARG A 12 5.21 -14.49 18.55
C ARG A 12 5.54 -13.39 17.52
N ALA A 13 4.73 -12.34 17.45
CA ALA A 13 4.97 -11.18 16.58
C ALA A 13 5.82 -10.08 17.24
N SER A 14 6.27 -10.25 18.49
CA SER A 14 7.07 -9.23 19.18
C SER A 14 8.42 -9.03 18.47
N GLY A 15 8.72 -7.79 18.04
CA GLY A 15 9.98 -7.43 17.38
C GLY A 15 9.97 -7.46 15.85
N ILE A 16 8.87 -7.89 15.21
CA ILE A 16 8.73 -7.80 13.74
C ILE A 16 8.32 -6.38 13.35
N VAL A 17 9.25 -5.63 12.78
CA VAL A 17 9.01 -4.28 12.22
C VAL A 17 8.59 -4.41 10.75
N ASP A 18 7.47 -5.09 10.50
CA ASP A 18 6.80 -5.14 9.20
C ASP A 18 5.49 -4.34 9.27
N GLY A 19 5.20 -3.56 8.22
CA GLY A 19 4.02 -2.70 8.17
C GLY A 19 2.70 -3.48 8.24
N ALA A 20 2.66 -4.71 7.72
CA ALA A 20 1.45 -5.55 7.76
C ALA A 20 1.15 -6.04 9.18
N VAL A 21 2.16 -6.54 9.91
CA VAL A 21 2.02 -7.02 11.30
C VAL A 21 1.57 -5.88 12.22
N LEU A 22 2.19 -4.71 12.10
CA LEU A 22 1.84 -3.53 12.89
C LEU A 22 0.38 -3.15 12.67
N MET A 23 -0.07 -3.10 11.42
CA MET A 23 -1.44 -2.72 11.09
C MET A 23 -2.47 -3.73 11.63
N HIS A 24 -2.25 -5.03 11.45
CA HIS A 24 -3.17 -6.07 11.97
C HIS A 24 -3.34 -5.99 13.48
N ARG A 25 -2.23 -5.75 14.18
CA ARG A 25 -2.23 -5.57 15.63
C ARG A 25 -2.94 -4.28 16.05
N GLU A 26 -2.67 -3.17 15.38
CA GLU A 26 -3.31 -1.89 15.66
C GLU A 26 -4.83 -1.95 15.48
N VAL A 27 -5.31 -2.62 14.43
CA VAL A 27 -6.74 -2.83 14.21
C VAL A 27 -7.33 -3.78 15.26
N ALA A 28 -6.67 -4.88 15.58
CA ALA A 28 -7.12 -5.80 16.63
C ALA A 28 -7.24 -5.08 17.98
N GLU A 29 -6.26 -4.25 18.35
CA GLU A 29 -6.27 -3.45 19.57
C GLU A 29 -7.37 -2.37 19.55
N LEU A 30 -7.60 -1.71 18.40
CA LEU A 30 -8.71 -0.77 18.22
C LEU A 30 -10.07 -1.45 18.46
N LEU A 31 -10.31 -2.57 17.79
CA LEU A 31 -11.58 -3.29 17.87
C LEU A 31 -11.83 -3.86 19.26
N ALA A 32 -10.80 -4.39 19.92
CA ALA A 32 -10.88 -4.86 21.31
C ALA A 32 -11.34 -3.77 22.29
N ARG A 33 -11.00 -2.50 22.02
CA ARG A 33 -11.39 -1.35 22.87
C ARG A 33 -12.78 -0.79 22.54
N ARG A 34 -13.27 -1.00 21.32
CA ARG A 34 -14.45 -0.28 20.80
C ARG A 34 -15.67 -1.17 20.54
N ALA A 35 -15.51 -2.49 20.53
CA ALA A 35 -16.61 -3.42 20.24
C ALA A 35 -16.43 -4.76 20.99
N PRO A 36 -17.52 -5.51 21.23
CA PRO A 36 -17.42 -6.89 21.70
C PRO A 36 -16.83 -7.78 20.59
N VAL A 37 -15.64 -8.32 20.83
CA VAL A 37 -14.91 -9.18 19.88
C VAL A 37 -14.88 -10.63 20.37
N SER A 38 -15.32 -11.55 19.50
CA SER A 38 -15.05 -12.98 19.56
C SER A 38 -13.77 -13.27 18.77
N TRP A 39 -12.82 -13.92 19.44
CA TRP A 39 -11.50 -14.20 18.88
C TRP A 39 -11.40 -15.63 18.40
N HIS A 40 -10.69 -15.82 17.28
CA HIS A 40 -10.37 -17.14 16.75
C HIS A 40 -8.96 -17.18 16.15
N ASP A 41 -8.44 -18.38 15.91
CA ASP A 41 -7.14 -18.60 15.28
C ASP A 41 -7.32 -19.38 13.98
N LEU A 42 -7.02 -18.75 12.83
CA LEU A 42 -7.14 -19.37 11.52
C LEU A 42 -6.16 -20.53 11.32
N THR A 43 -5.06 -20.53 12.07
CA THR A 43 -3.99 -21.51 11.93
C THR A 43 -4.22 -22.76 12.78
N ARG A 44 -5.28 -22.79 13.60
CA ARG A 44 -5.59 -23.92 14.49
C ARG A 44 -6.82 -24.69 14.02
N ARG A 45 -6.81 -25.99 14.27
CA ARG A 45 -7.95 -26.87 13.99
C ARG A 45 -9.03 -26.70 15.06
N GLY A 46 -10.23 -26.28 14.64
CA GLY A 46 -11.48 -26.50 15.36
C GLY A 46 -12.37 -27.42 14.54
N ALA A 47 -13.20 -28.26 15.17
CA ALA A 47 -14.09 -29.21 14.48
C ALA A 47 -15.15 -28.52 13.58
N ALA A 48 -15.32 -27.21 13.66
CA ALA A 48 -16.35 -26.47 12.93
C ALA A 48 -15.88 -25.11 12.31
N GLY A 49 -14.57 -24.86 12.22
CA GLY A 49 -14.00 -23.61 11.65
C GLY A 49 -13.77 -22.49 12.68
N PRO A 50 -13.32 -21.28 12.26
CA PRO A 50 -13.00 -20.18 13.17
C PRO A 50 -14.21 -19.31 13.57
N SER A 51 -15.34 -19.39 12.85
CA SER A 51 -16.54 -18.57 13.08
C SER A 51 -17.72 -19.37 13.64
N THR A 52 -17.46 -20.43 14.40
CA THR A 52 -18.45 -21.41 14.89
C THR A 52 -19.55 -20.85 15.79
N GLY A 53 -19.42 -19.60 16.22
CA GLY A 53 -20.43 -18.88 16.99
C GLY A 53 -20.96 -17.62 16.32
N ALA A 54 -20.62 -17.36 15.05
CA ALA A 54 -21.14 -16.21 14.31
C ALA A 54 -22.55 -16.53 13.80
N GLY A 55 -23.51 -15.68 14.17
CA GLY A 55 -24.91 -15.82 13.76
C GLY A 55 -25.46 -14.58 13.04
N PRO A 56 -26.77 -14.57 12.75
CA PRO A 56 -27.44 -13.44 12.12
C PRO A 56 -27.16 -12.13 12.85
N GLY A 57 -26.72 -11.11 12.10
CA GLY A 57 -26.37 -9.78 12.65
C GLY A 57 -24.94 -9.65 13.21
N ASP A 58 -24.14 -10.72 13.20
CA ASP A 58 -22.72 -10.67 13.47
C ASP A 58 -21.91 -10.30 12.22
N VAL A 59 -20.70 -9.80 12.46
CA VAL A 59 -19.74 -9.44 11.40
C VAL A 59 -18.44 -10.18 11.63
N VAL A 60 -18.01 -10.93 10.62
CA VAL A 60 -16.66 -11.47 10.54
C VAL A 60 -15.78 -10.45 9.83
N TYR A 61 -14.85 -9.85 10.57
CA TYR A 61 -13.85 -8.98 9.98
C TYR A 61 -12.64 -9.83 9.57
N ALA A 62 -12.48 -10.01 8.26
CA ALA A 62 -11.39 -10.77 7.65
C ALA A 62 -10.12 -9.89 7.51
N GLY A 63 -9.72 -9.26 8.61
CA GLY A 63 -8.57 -8.37 8.70
C GLY A 63 -7.23 -9.10 8.82
N SER A 64 -7.10 -10.26 8.18
CA SER A 64 -5.93 -11.14 8.28
C SER A 64 -5.44 -11.50 6.89
N GLY A 65 -5.48 -10.54 5.97
CA GLY A 65 -5.27 -10.77 4.55
C GLY A 65 -3.95 -11.49 4.23
N PRO A 66 -3.78 -12.09 3.04
CA PRO A 66 -4.76 -12.21 1.96
C PRO A 66 -5.62 -13.50 2.08
N TYR A 67 -6.19 -13.79 3.26
CA TYR A 67 -6.91 -15.04 3.55
C TYR A 67 -8.43 -14.90 3.67
N ALA A 68 -9.02 -13.79 3.19
CA ALA A 68 -10.46 -13.57 3.33
C ALA A 68 -11.31 -14.70 2.73
N TYR A 69 -10.83 -15.33 1.64
CA TYR A 69 -11.51 -16.43 0.96
C TYR A 69 -11.83 -17.62 1.87
N LEU A 70 -11.03 -17.85 2.92
CA LEU A 70 -11.30 -18.92 3.89
C LEU A 70 -12.57 -18.65 4.69
N TYR A 71 -12.80 -17.41 5.11
CA TYR A 71 -14.03 -17.02 5.81
C TYR A 71 -15.26 -17.19 4.95
N HIS A 72 -15.17 -16.80 3.68
CA HIS A 72 -16.22 -17.01 2.71
C HIS A 72 -16.49 -18.52 2.51
N LEU A 73 -15.45 -19.32 2.30
CA LEU A 73 -15.56 -20.78 2.12
C LEU A 73 -16.16 -21.46 3.35
N TRP A 74 -15.75 -21.07 4.55
CA TRP A 74 -16.34 -21.62 5.77
C TRP A 74 -17.79 -21.23 5.94
N ARG A 75 -18.17 -19.98 5.63
CA ARG A 75 -19.58 -19.56 5.65
C ARG A 75 -20.44 -20.44 4.74
N GLU A 76 -19.96 -20.78 3.54
CA GLU A 76 -20.68 -21.69 2.64
C GLU A 76 -20.74 -23.12 3.19
N ARG A 77 -19.63 -23.65 3.71
CA ARG A 77 -19.55 -25.03 4.24
C ARG A 77 -20.41 -25.25 5.49
N THR A 78 -20.59 -24.23 6.33
CA THR A 78 -21.35 -24.34 7.58
C THR A 78 -22.78 -23.84 7.45
N GLY A 79 -23.16 -23.26 6.32
CA GLY A 79 -24.46 -22.59 6.17
C GLY A 79 -24.58 -21.34 7.06
N GLY A 80 -23.46 -20.67 7.36
CA GLY A 80 -23.43 -19.50 8.23
C GLY A 80 -24.21 -18.31 7.66
N ASP A 81 -24.90 -17.59 8.55
CA ASP A 81 -25.63 -16.37 8.23
C ASP A 81 -25.01 -15.18 8.96
N PHE A 82 -23.88 -14.70 8.43
CA PHE A 82 -23.16 -13.55 8.95
C PHE A 82 -22.52 -12.77 7.80
N ARG A 83 -22.30 -11.48 8.05
CA ARG A 83 -21.70 -10.56 7.08
C ARG A 83 -20.19 -10.62 7.16
N ILE A 84 -19.52 -10.61 6.01
CA ILE A 84 -18.06 -10.59 5.96
C ILE A 84 -17.60 -9.20 5.53
N VAL A 85 -16.72 -8.59 6.33
CA VAL A 85 -15.98 -7.41 5.93
C VAL A 85 -14.53 -7.82 5.71
N ARG A 86 -14.10 -7.84 4.45
CA ARG A 86 -12.73 -8.15 4.05
C ARG A 86 -11.98 -6.89 3.70
N GLU A 87 -10.67 -6.99 3.61
CA GLU A 87 -9.82 -5.87 3.26
C GLU A 87 -8.74 -6.27 2.25
N ALA A 88 -8.27 -5.26 1.51
CA ALA A 88 -7.11 -5.38 0.65
C ALA A 88 -6.18 -4.18 0.90
N HIS A 89 -5.08 -4.44 1.63
CA HIS A 89 -4.13 -3.40 2.05
C HIS A 89 -3.15 -2.98 0.97
N THR A 90 -2.92 -3.83 -0.02
CA THR A 90 -2.04 -3.51 -1.14
C THR A 90 -2.68 -3.92 -2.46
N ALA A 91 -2.17 -3.35 -3.54
CA ALA A 91 -2.59 -3.60 -4.90
C ALA A 91 -1.42 -4.13 -5.71
N LEU A 92 -1.72 -4.69 -6.90
CA LEU A 92 -0.70 -5.22 -7.82
C LEU A 92 0.25 -6.19 -7.13
N TRP A 93 -0.29 -6.96 -6.18
CA TRP A 93 0.38 -8.02 -5.46
C TRP A 93 -0.43 -9.30 -5.58
N SER A 94 0.25 -10.42 -5.87
CA SER A 94 -0.40 -11.70 -6.14
C SER A 94 -1.28 -12.17 -4.98
N GLY A 95 -0.92 -11.88 -3.73
CA GLY A 95 -1.70 -12.25 -2.55
C GLY A 95 -3.12 -11.68 -2.56
N TYR A 96 -3.29 -10.36 -2.48
CA TYR A 96 -4.63 -9.76 -2.51
C TYR A 96 -5.34 -9.93 -3.86
N TRP A 97 -4.59 -10.09 -4.95
CA TRP A 97 -5.19 -10.44 -6.24
C TRP A 97 -5.85 -11.83 -6.19
N ALA A 98 -5.11 -12.83 -5.73
CA ALA A 98 -5.61 -14.18 -5.51
C ALA A 98 -6.77 -14.19 -4.51
N GLN A 99 -6.69 -13.40 -3.42
CA GLN A 99 -7.81 -13.27 -2.48
C GLN A 99 -9.09 -12.87 -3.20
N GLU A 100 -9.07 -11.82 -4.03
CA GLU A 100 -10.28 -11.34 -4.68
C GLU A 100 -10.76 -12.29 -5.80
N GLU A 101 -9.86 -12.97 -6.51
CA GLU A 101 -10.22 -14.07 -7.43
C GLU A 101 -10.95 -15.21 -6.70
N LEU A 102 -10.46 -15.60 -5.52
CA LEU A 102 -11.02 -16.68 -4.71
C LEU A 102 -12.29 -16.27 -3.94
N CYS A 103 -12.43 -15.00 -3.56
CA CYS A 103 -13.63 -14.49 -2.89
C CYS A 103 -14.77 -14.29 -3.88
N ALA A 104 -14.49 -13.92 -5.14
CA ALA A 104 -15.48 -13.52 -6.13
C ALA A 104 -16.73 -14.42 -6.24
N PRO A 105 -16.63 -15.77 -6.30
CA PRO A 105 -17.82 -16.63 -6.39
C PRO A 105 -18.61 -16.75 -5.08
N LEU A 106 -18.08 -16.28 -3.95
CA LEU A 106 -18.63 -16.48 -2.60
C LEU A 106 -19.13 -15.19 -1.92
N VAL A 107 -19.01 -14.04 -2.60
CA VAL A 107 -19.48 -12.75 -2.07
C VAL A 107 -21.00 -12.72 -2.08
N ARG A 108 -21.60 -12.36 -0.94
CA ARG A 108 -23.06 -12.20 -0.78
C ARG A 108 -23.42 -10.71 -0.65
N PRO A 109 -24.68 -10.31 -0.97
CA PRO A 109 -25.15 -8.97 -0.68
C PRO A 109 -24.92 -8.57 0.79
N GLY A 110 -24.40 -7.36 1.02
CA GLY A 110 -24.03 -6.87 2.34
C GLY A 110 -22.56 -7.10 2.71
N ASP A 111 -21.87 -8.07 2.11
CA ASP A 111 -20.43 -8.19 2.29
C ASP A 111 -19.71 -6.93 1.79
N LEU A 112 -18.60 -6.58 2.42
CA LEU A 112 -17.88 -5.34 2.15
C LEU A 112 -16.38 -5.59 1.97
N ALA A 113 -15.79 -5.02 0.92
CA ALA A 113 -14.35 -4.92 0.72
C ALA A 113 -13.85 -3.53 1.12
N LEU A 114 -12.95 -3.46 2.10
CA LEU A 114 -12.32 -2.23 2.55
C LEU A 114 -10.97 -2.02 1.86
N PHE A 115 -10.73 -0.77 1.45
CA PHE A 115 -9.50 -0.34 0.82
C PHE A 115 -8.91 0.86 1.57
N PRO A 116 -7.56 1.00 1.58
CA PRO A 116 -6.91 2.11 2.24
C PRO A 116 -7.19 3.46 1.58
N THR A 117 -7.45 3.45 0.26
CA THR A 117 -7.62 4.66 -0.56
C THR A 117 -8.63 4.44 -1.66
N GLU A 118 -9.22 5.53 -2.16
CA GLU A 118 -10.12 5.47 -3.32
C GLU A 118 -9.35 5.06 -4.58
N TYR A 119 -8.09 5.49 -4.73
CA TYR A 119 -7.16 4.96 -5.73
C TYR A 119 -7.15 3.42 -5.76
N THR A 120 -6.95 2.79 -4.60
CA THR A 120 -6.86 1.33 -4.50
C THR A 120 -8.21 0.68 -4.74
N ARG A 121 -9.29 1.24 -4.16
CA ARG A 121 -10.66 0.75 -4.39
C ARG A 121 -10.99 0.71 -5.88
N ARG A 122 -10.70 1.80 -6.60
CA ARG A 122 -10.93 1.91 -8.04
C ARG A 122 -10.10 0.92 -8.85
N LEU A 123 -8.87 0.64 -8.42
CA LEU A 123 -8.02 -0.38 -9.06
C LEU A 123 -8.69 -1.76 -9.02
N PHE A 124 -9.28 -2.15 -7.89
CA PHE A 124 -9.97 -3.43 -7.77
C PHE A 124 -11.36 -3.42 -8.41
N ASP A 125 -12.16 -2.36 -8.23
CA ASP A 125 -13.51 -2.19 -8.81
C ASP A 125 -13.50 -2.39 -10.34
N LEU A 126 -12.50 -1.84 -11.03
CA LEU A 126 -12.36 -2.00 -12.48
C LEU A 126 -12.09 -3.45 -12.94
N ARG A 127 -11.66 -4.35 -12.05
CA ARG A 127 -11.17 -5.71 -12.39
C ARG A 127 -11.96 -6.83 -11.73
N PHE A 128 -12.66 -6.53 -10.63
CA PHE A 128 -13.42 -7.49 -9.86
C PHE A 128 -14.86 -7.00 -9.71
N PRO A 129 -15.82 -7.59 -10.46
CA PRO A 129 -17.24 -7.26 -10.30
C PRO A 129 -17.75 -7.44 -8.86
N SER A 130 -17.14 -8.35 -8.09
CA SER A 130 -17.42 -8.58 -6.66
C SER A 130 -16.99 -7.45 -5.73
N VAL A 131 -16.29 -6.43 -6.25
CA VAL A 131 -15.82 -5.23 -5.53
C VAL A 131 -16.62 -3.98 -5.96
N ALA A 132 -17.64 -4.13 -6.80
CA ALA A 132 -18.43 -3.01 -7.33
C ALA A 132 -18.99 -2.08 -6.24
N ARG A 133 -19.34 -0.85 -6.64
CA ARG A 133 -19.67 0.32 -5.77
C ARG A 133 -20.58 0.08 -4.54
N GLY A 134 -21.44 -0.94 -4.54
CA GLY A 134 -22.29 -1.31 -3.39
C GLY A 134 -21.66 -2.28 -2.38
N GLY A 135 -20.53 -2.90 -2.73
CA GLY A 135 -19.81 -3.91 -1.93
C GLY A 135 -18.37 -3.51 -1.60
N SER A 136 -17.99 -2.24 -1.77
CA SER A 136 -16.67 -1.74 -1.39
C SER A 136 -16.69 -0.33 -0.80
N ALA A 137 -15.70 -0.02 0.05
CA ALA A 137 -15.55 1.30 0.67
C ALA A 137 -14.08 1.63 0.96
N VAL A 138 -13.83 2.91 1.21
CA VAL A 138 -12.53 3.40 1.71
C VAL A 138 -12.64 3.60 3.22
N ALA A 139 -11.89 2.83 3.98
CA ALA A 139 -11.79 3.00 5.43
C ALA A 139 -10.46 2.42 5.94
N TYR A 140 -9.65 3.23 6.63
CA TYR A 140 -8.37 2.80 7.18
C TYR A 140 -8.05 3.56 8.48
N PRO A 141 -8.25 2.97 9.67
CA PRO A 141 -8.15 3.68 10.94
C PRO A 141 -6.69 4.04 11.26
N MET A 142 -6.33 5.30 11.02
CA MET A 142 -4.94 5.76 11.22
C MET A 142 -4.81 7.16 11.80
N LEU A 143 -5.70 8.10 11.56
CA LEU A 143 -5.46 9.49 12.00
C LEU A 143 -5.56 9.67 13.51
N ASP A 144 -6.45 8.92 14.19
CA ASP A 144 -6.73 9.14 15.61
C ASP A 144 -5.57 8.70 16.54
N ARG A 145 -4.55 8.01 15.99
CA ARG A 145 -3.31 7.64 16.69
C ARG A 145 -2.11 8.51 16.32
N LEU A 146 -2.27 9.44 15.37
CA LEU A 146 -1.22 10.37 14.98
C LEU A 146 -1.35 11.69 15.75
N PRO A 147 -0.26 12.46 15.91
CA PRO A 147 -0.36 13.78 16.51
C PRO A 147 -1.16 14.73 15.61
N SER A 148 -1.64 15.83 16.19
CA SER A 148 -2.19 16.96 15.43
C SER A 148 -1.31 18.18 15.69
N ARG A 149 -0.27 18.34 14.86
CA ARG A 149 0.64 19.50 14.95
C ARG A 149 0.25 20.58 13.95
N PRO A 150 0.42 21.87 14.30
CA PRO A 150 0.23 22.94 13.34
C PRO A 150 1.23 22.81 12.18
N PRO A 151 0.87 23.26 10.96
CA PRO A 151 1.79 23.27 9.83
C PRO A 151 3.10 23.99 10.16
N VAL A 152 4.23 23.40 9.75
CA VAL A 152 5.54 24.05 9.86
C VAL A 152 5.60 25.28 8.96
N ARG A 153 6.36 26.30 9.38
CA ARG A 153 6.58 27.49 8.57
C ARG A 153 7.32 27.09 7.29
N ARG A 154 6.72 27.37 6.14
CA ARG A 154 7.40 27.26 4.84
C ARG A 154 8.54 28.28 4.76
N PRO A 155 9.80 27.85 4.55
CA PRO A 155 10.92 28.79 4.36
C PRO A 155 10.69 29.68 3.14
N ARG A 156 11.20 30.92 3.19
CA ARG A 156 11.15 31.81 2.02
C ARG A 156 12.17 31.37 0.96
N ARG A 157 11.94 31.75 -0.30
CA ARG A 157 12.97 31.63 -1.35
C ARG A 157 14.23 32.37 -0.87
N GLY A 158 15.39 31.70 -0.92
CA GLY A 158 16.63 32.27 -0.35
C GLY A 158 17.00 31.69 1.02
N GLU A 159 16.05 31.28 1.85
CA GLU A 159 16.34 30.71 3.18
C GLU A 159 16.82 29.25 3.10
N PRO A 160 17.55 28.74 4.10
CA PRO A 160 17.87 27.31 4.21
C PRO A 160 16.62 26.42 4.13
N LEU A 161 16.75 25.25 3.53
CA LEU A 161 15.67 24.27 3.40
C LEU A 161 16.15 22.89 3.85
N ARG A 162 15.44 22.28 4.80
CA ARG A 162 15.71 20.93 5.30
C ARG A 162 14.77 19.95 4.60
N LEU A 163 15.31 19.26 3.60
CA LEU A 163 14.60 18.23 2.83
C LEU A 163 14.57 16.92 3.62
N GLY A 164 13.40 16.28 3.68
CA GLY A 164 13.23 14.97 4.30
C GLY A 164 12.90 13.88 3.28
N TYR A 165 13.39 12.67 3.52
CA TYR A 165 12.88 11.45 2.89
C TYR A 165 12.71 10.35 3.94
N LEU A 166 11.55 9.69 3.97
CA LEU A 166 11.27 8.59 4.88
C LEU A 166 10.61 7.45 4.11
N GLY A 167 11.22 6.27 4.15
CA GLY A 167 10.71 5.08 3.47
C GLY A 167 11.82 4.16 3.00
N ALA A 168 11.47 2.96 2.52
CA ALA A 168 12.46 2.01 2.02
C ALA A 168 13.35 2.63 0.92
N LEU A 169 14.67 2.47 1.03
CA LEU A 169 15.61 2.94 0.01
C LEU A 169 15.55 1.92 -1.13
N SER A 170 14.88 2.28 -2.22
CA SER A 170 14.63 1.38 -3.35
C SER A 170 14.34 2.16 -4.63
N LEU A 171 14.51 1.49 -5.78
CA LEU A 171 14.11 2.04 -7.08
C LEU A 171 12.60 2.24 -7.17
N ALA A 172 11.79 1.33 -6.60
CA ALA A 172 10.33 1.48 -6.58
C ALA A 172 9.85 2.74 -5.84
N LYS A 173 10.63 3.22 -4.87
CA LYS A 173 10.36 4.46 -4.15
C LYS A 173 11.03 5.69 -4.79
N ASN A 174 11.68 5.52 -5.94
CA ASN A 174 12.48 6.53 -6.64
C ASN A 174 13.49 7.22 -5.73
N PHE A 175 14.12 6.46 -4.83
CA PHE A 175 15.13 7.02 -3.91
C PHE A 175 16.34 7.57 -4.67
N ASP A 176 16.65 7.04 -5.84
CA ASP A 176 17.67 7.60 -6.74
C ASP A 176 17.32 9.01 -7.25
N GLN A 177 16.04 9.28 -7.54
CA GLN A 177 15.58 10.62 -7.90
C GLN A 177 15.69 11.57 -6.71
N VAL A 178 15.46 11.10 -5.48
CA VAL A 178 15.67 11.90 -4.26
C VAL A 178 17.12 12.38 -4.19
N LEU A 179 18.10 11.49 -4.43
CA LEU A 179 19.52 11.84 -4.41
C LEU A 179 19.88 12.81 -5.54
N SER A 180 19.37 12.57 -6.75
CA SER A 180 19.58 13.43 -7.93
C SER A 180 19.04 14.86 -7.70
N VAL A 181 17.78 14.96 -7.32
CA VAL A 181 17.07 16.22 -7.04
C VAL A 181 17.73 16.97 -5.89
N PHE A 182 18.04 16.27 -4.79
CA PHE A 182 18.72 16.89 -3.65
C PHE A 182 20.07 17.47 -4.07
N ALA A 183 20.90 16.73 -4.79
CA ALA A 183 22.22 17.20 -5.21
C ALA A 183 22.12 18.44 -6.11
N ARG A 184 21.14 18.47 -7.03
CA ARG A 184 20.85 19.65 -7.86
C ARG A 184 20.43 20.85 -7.02
N CYS A 185 19.43 20.68 -6.15
CA CYS A 185 18.95 21.71 -5.25
C CYS A 185 20.07 22.27 -4.34
N HIS A 186 20.94 21.40 -3.83
CA HIS A 186 22.09 21.79 -3.01
C HIS A 186 23.04 22.71 -3.79
N ARG A 187 23.44 22.33 -5.01
CA ARG A 187 24.33 23.15 -5.84
C ARG A 187 23.69 24.47 -6.25
N GLU A 188 22.48 24.44 -6.79
CA GLU A 188 21.78 25.64 -7.31
C GLU A 188 21.42 26.64 -6.20
N SER A 189 21.27 26.16 -4.96
CA SER A 189 21.05 27.02 -3.80
C SER A 189 22.34 27.51 -3.13
N GLY A 190 23.52 27.16 -3.64
CA GLY A 190 24.80 27.50 -2.99
C GLY A 190 24.97 26.83 -1.62
N GLY A 191 24.50 25.59 -1.50
CA GLY A 191 24.64 24.77 -0.29
C GLY A 191 23.55 24.93 0.77
N ARG A 192 22.50 25.71 0.49
CA ARG A 192 21.43 26.03 1.46
C ARG A 192 20.38 24.94 1.65
N VAL A 193 20.36 23.92 0.79
CA VAL A 193 19.47 22.76 0.92
C VAL A 193 20.23 21.60 1.55
N THR A 194 19.67 21.00 2.61
CA THR A 194 20.22 19.80 3.29
C THR A 194 19.23 18.65 3.23
N LEU A 195 19.72 17.41 3.32
CA LEU A 195 18.89 16.20 3.27
C LEU A 195 19.00 15.40 4.56
N SER A 196 17.85 15.04 5.14
CA SER A 196 17.74 13.97 6.13
C SER A 196 16.96 12.80 5.53
N TYR A 197 17.53 11.61 5.53
CA TYR A 197 16.84 10.41 5.02
C TYR A 197 16.88 9.24 6.00
N ALA A 198 15.78 8.48 6.03
CA ALA A 198 15.62 7.32 6.89
C ALA A 198 14.86 6.19 6.17
N GLY A 199 15.31 4.95 6.37
CA GLY A 199 14.67 3.76 5.85
C GLY A 199 15.61 2.58 5.64
N LYS A 200 15.01 1.41 5.36
CA LYS A 200 15.74 0.17 5.10
C LYS A 200 16.33 0.19 3.69
N ALA A 201 17.63 -0.08 3.56
CA ALA A 201 18.27 -0.33 2.28
C ALA A 201 17.83 -1.69 1.72
N ASN A 202 17.08 -1.69 0.62
CA ASN A 202 16.57 -2.92 -0.01
C ASN A 202 17.50 -3.46 -1.13
N ASP A 203 18.61 -2.78 -1.39
CA ASP A 203 19.62 -3.16 -2.37
C ASP A 203 20.99 -2.64 -1.89
N PRO A 204 22.10 -3.37 -2.07
CA PRO A 204 23.45 -2.93 -1.69
C PRO A 204 23.86 -1.56 -2.25
N ARG A 205 23.28 -1.13 -3.39
CA ARG A 205 23.49 0.21 -3.95
C ARG A 205 23.05 1.34 -3.02
N TRP A 206 22.11 1.06 -2.10
CA TRP A 206 21.59 2.00 -1.11
C TRP A 206 22.29 1.89 0.25
N ALA A 207 23.39 1.13 0.33
CA ALA A 207 24.23 1.12 1.52
C ALA A 207 24.73 2.55 1.81
N PRO A 208 24.83 2.97 3.10
CA PRO A 208 25.20 4.34 3.46
C PRO A 208 26.48 4.85 2.79
N ASP A 209 27.51 4.01 2.68
CA ASP A 209 28.78 4.38 2.04
C ASP A 209 28.64 4.62 0.53
N ARG A 210 27.77 3.85 -0.14
CA ARG A 210 27.49 4.00 -1.57
C ARG A 210 26.73 5.29 -1.85
N VAL A 211 25.70 5.58 -1.05
CA VAL A 211 24.94 6.83 -1.12
C VAL A 211 25.85 8.04 -0.83
N SER A 212 26.69 7.95 0.20
CA SER A 212 27.65 9.00 0.56
C SER A 212 28.69 9.24 -0.55
N SER A 213 29.18 8.17 -1.18
CA SER A 213 30.10 8.27 -2.32
C SER A 213 29.44 8.93 -3.54
N ASP A 214 28.22 8.52 -3.91
CA ASP A 214 27.45 9.11 -5.02
C ASP A 214 27.18 10.61 -4.81
N LEU A 215 26.75 11.00 -3.60
CA LEU A 215 26.51 12.42 -3.28
C LEU A 215 27.80 13.25 -3.31
N ARG A 216 28.93 12.72 -2.83
CA ARG A 216 30.24 13.38 -2.93
C ARG A 216 30.66 13.59 -4.38
N ALA A 217 30.50 12.58 -5.23
CA ALA A 217 30.76 12.68 -6.66
C ALA A 217 29.89 13.75 -7.36
N ARG A 218 28.70 14.05 -6.80
CA ARG A 218 27.80 15.11 -7.26
C ARG A 218 28.09 16.49 -6.64
N GLY A 219 29.19 16.64 -5.90
CA GLY A 219 29.61 17.89 -5.26
C GLY A 219 28.91 18.22 -3.95
N VAL A 220 28.31 17.23 -3.27
CA VAL A 220 27.65 17.43 -1.98
C VAL A 220 28.59 17.03 -0.83
N PRO A 221 28.88 17.92 0.13
CA PRO A 221 29.72 17.59 1.28
C PRO A 221 28.95 16.69 2.27
N PRO A 222 29.64 15.79 3.01
CA PRO A 222 28.99 14.93 4.01
C PRO A 222 28.15 15.69 5.06
N ALA A 223 28.55 16.91 5.41
CA ALA A 223 27.83 17.75 6.38
C ALA A 223 26.41 18.18 5.93
N ALA A 224 26.11 18.11 4.62
CA ALA A 224 24.79 18.44 4.08
C ALA A 224 23.78 17.28 4.15
N VAL A 225 24.20 16.10 4.65
CA VAL A 225 23.43 14.85 4.59
C VAL A 225 23.38 14.18 5.95
N ARG A 226 22.18 13.82 6.39
CA ARG A 226 21.94 13.01 7.60
C ARG A 226 21.29 11.69 7.22
N ALA A 227 22.07 10.62 7.24
CA ALA A 227 21.59 9.25 7.07
C ALA A 227 21.20 8.68 8.45
N LEU A 228 19.92 8.40 8.65
CA LEU A 228 19.37 8.06 9.97
C LEU A 228 19.06 6.57 10.15
N GLY A 229 19.29 5.76 9.12
CA GLY A 229 19.00 4.32 9.14
C GLY A 229 17.50 4.03 9.26
N VAL A 230 17.14 2.89 9.86
CA VAL A 230 15.75 2.53 10.15
C VAL A 230 15.34 3.15 11.48
N LEU A 231 14.31 4.00 11.46
CA LEU A 231 13.81 4.67 12.66
C LEU A 231 12.64 3.91 13.29
N PRO A 232 12.60 3.73 14.62
CA PRO A 232 11.41 3.27 15.31
C PRO A 232 10.35 4.38 15.37
N GLN A 233 9.08 4.01 15.57
CA GLN A 233 7.93 4.93 15.57
C GLN A 233 8.10 6.10 16.56
N SER A 234 8.69 5.84 17.73
CA SER A 234 8.95 6.86 18.76
C SER A 234 9.91 7.98 18.33
N ARG A 235 10.72 7.74 17.28
CA ARG A 235 11.70 8.71 16.76
C ARG A 235 11.18 9.49 15.54
N LEU A 236 10.01 9.14 15.00
CA LEU A 236 9.43 9.83 13.84
C LEU A 236 9.10 11.31 14.16
N GLY A 237 8.67 11.60 15.38
CA GLY A 237 8.39 12.97 15.80
C GLY A 237 9.61 13.89 15.81
N GLU A 238 10.80 13.35 16.12
CA GLU A 238 12.07 14.08 16.02
C GLU A 238 12.50 14.26 14.56
N PHE A 239 12.34 13.21 13.74
CA PHE A 239 12.63 13.27 12.31
C PHE A 239 11.83 14.39 11.64
N PHE A 240 10.51 14.41 11.81
CA PHE A 240 9.66 15.43 11.17
C PHE A 240 9.89 16.84 11.71
N ALA A 241 10.27 17.00 12.99
CA ALA A 241 10.65 18.31 13.54
C ALA A 241 11.91 18.91 12.86
N GLY A 242 12.76 18.05 12.29
CA GLY A 242 13.96 18.44 11.55
C GLY A 242 13.74 18.69 10.05
N VAL A 243 12.50 18.61 9.55
CA VAL A 243 12.17 18.66 8.11
C VAL A 243 11.23 19.82 7.82
N ASP A 244 11.54 20.60 6.78
CA ASP A 244 10.69 21.68 6.28
C ASP A 244 9.72 21.19 5.18
N VAL A 245 10.16 20.21 4.39
CA VAL A 245 9.36 19.57 3.34
C VAL A 245 9.84 18.13 3.15
N LEU A 246 8.90 17.20 3.08
CA LEU A 246 9.18 15.81 2.76
C LEU A 246 9.03 15.59 1.24
N VAL A 247 9.94 14.82 0.64
CA VAL A 247 9.75 14.30 -0.72
C VAL A 247 9.29 12.84 -0.70
N PHE A 248 8.24 12.56 -1.46
CA PHE A 248 7.63 11.26 -1.61
C PHE A 248 7.43 10.92 -3.10
N PRO A 249 8.50 10.76 -3.88
CA PRO A 249 8.40 10.51 -5.33
C PRO A 249 8.02 9.05 -5.66
N SER A 250 7.36 8.34 -4.74
CA SER A 250 7.11 6.91 -4.89
C SER A 250 6.18 6.63 -6.06
N THR A 251 6.60 5.71 -6.93
CA THR A 251 5.76 5.08 -7.96
C THR A 251 5.71 3.57 -7.74
N ALA A 252 5.84 3.12 -6.49
CA ALA A 252 5.96 1.70 -6.21
C ALA A 252 4.62 1.02 -6.51
N SER A 253 4.64 -0.11 -7.20
CA SER A 253 3.44 -0.88 -7.55
C SER A 253 2.51 -1.21 -6.37
N ARG A 254 3.10 -1.30 -5.17
CA ARG A 254 2.42 -1.63 -3.92
C ARG A 254 2.18 -0.44 -3.00
N GLU A 255 2.36 0.80 -3.47
CA GLU A 255 2.03 1.99 -2.70
C GLU A 255 0.53 2.28 -2.78
N THR A 256 -0.20 1.96 -1.71
CA THR A 256 -1.66 1.99 -1.67
C THR A 256 -2.24 2.91 -0.60
N LEU A 257 -1.46 3.24 0.44
CA LEU A 257 -1.91 4.13 1.51
C LEU A 257 -1.16 5.44 1.52
N GLY A 258 0.14 5.47 1.24
CA GLY A 258 0.94 6.67 1.51
C GLY A 258 1.08 6.94 3.01
N ARG A 259 1.29 5.90 3.83
CA ARG A 259 1.40 5.99 5.30
C ARG A 259 2.33 7.13 5.76
N VAL A 260 3.51 7.24 5.14
CA VAL A 260 4.48 8.31 5.45
C VAL A 260 3.94 9.70 5.15
N VAL A 261 3.10 9.86 4.12
CA VAL A 261 2.44 11.13 3.80
C VAL A 261 1.50 11.53 4.93
N LEU A 262 0.64 10.62 5.40
CA LEU A 262 -0.24 10.85 6.55
C LEU A 262 0.55 11.21 7.81
N GLU A 263 1.66 10.51 8.07
CA GLU A 263 2.53 10.80 9.21
C GLU A 263 3.19 12.19 9.13
N ALA A 264 3.68 12.58 7.94
CA ALA A 264 4.26 13.90 7.73
C ALA A 264 3.24 15.02 7.93
N LEU A 265 2.05 14.88 7.33
CA LEU A 265 0.96 15.84 7.45
C LEU A 265 0.50 16.00 8.90
N ALA A 266 0.39 14.90 9.66
CA ALA A 266 0.07 14.91 11.08
C ALA A 266 1.10 15.66 11.94
N HIS A 267 2.37 15.68 11.50
CA HIS A 267 3.44 16.45 12.12
C HIS A 267 3.55 17.89 11.58
N GLY A 268 2.62 18.31 10.71
CA GLY A 268 2.61 19.64 10.09
C GLY A 268 3.60 19.80 8.94
N VAL A 269 4.26 18.74 8.48
CA VAL A 269 5.27 18.79 7.41
C VAL A 269 4.59 18.63 6.04
N PRO A 270 4.71 19.62 5.13
CA PRO A 270 4.19 19.48 3.77
C PRO A 270 4.98 18.43 2.99
N VAL A 271 4.32 17.78 2.03
CA VAL A 271 4.90 16.71 1.22
C VAL A 271 4.81 17.08 -0.26
N LEU A 272 5.91 16.95 -1.01
CA LEU A 272 5.90 16.93 -2.47
C LEU A 272 5.95 15.47 -2.93
N ALA A 273 4.98 15.04 -3.72
CA ALA A 273 4.81 13.63 -4.09
C ALA A 273 4.61 13.43 -5.58
N ALA A 274 4.77 12.19 -6.06
CA ALA A 274 4.33 11.81 -7.40
C ALA A 274 2.82 12.05 -7.57
N ASP A 275 2.38 12.54 -8.73
CA ASP A 275 0.97 12.77 -9.09
C ASP A 275 0.20 11.48 -9.48
N VAL A 276 0.56 10.36 -8.84
CA VAL A 276 -0.08 9.04 -9.04
C VAL A 276 -0.26 8.32 -7.70
N GLY A 277 -1.11 7.30 -7.69
CA GLY A 277 -1.38 6.47 -6.54
C GLY A 277 -2.06 7.23 -5.39
N PRO A 278 -1.79 6.86 -4.13
CA PRO A 278 -2.50 7.43 -2.98
C PRO A 278 -2.17 8.90 -2.73
N ALA A 279 -1.04 9.41 -3.22
CA ALA A 279 -0.66 10.80 -3.00
C ALA A 279 -1.69 11.80 -3.58
N VAL A 280 -2.34 11.44 -4.70
CA VAL A 280 -3.31 12.29 -5.40
C VAL A 280 -4.52 12.66 -4.53
N GLU A 281 -4.95 11.74 -3.66
CA GLU A 281 -6.08 11.99 -2.76
C GLU A 281 -5.67 12.55 -1.40
N LEU A 282 -4.41 12.39 -1.02
CA LEU A 282 -3.87 12.83 0.27
C LEU A 282 -3.35 14.27 0.26
N LEU A 283 -3.05 14.83 -0.91
CA LEU A 283 -2.34 16.09 -1.05
C LEU A 283 -3.09 17.07 -1.97
N PRO A 284 -2.93 18.38 -1.75
CA PRO A 284 -3.40 19.38 -2.71
C PRO A 284 -2.62 19.29 -4.03
N ALA A 285 -3.22 19.75 -5.13
CA ALA A 285 -2.62 19.67 -6.47
C ALA A 285 -1.22 20.33 -6.56
N ASP A 286 -1.00 21.45 -5.85
CA ASP A 286 0.29 22.14 -5.77
C ASP A 286 1.43 21.29 -5.18
N ASN A 287 1.08 20.18 -4.53
CA ASN A 287 2.01 19.26 -3.91
C ASN A 287 2.26 17.99 -4.75
N LEU A 288 1.57 17.86 -5.89
CA LEU A 288 1.70 16.74 -6.83
C LEU A 288 2.64 17.11 -7.99
N VAL A 289 3.71 16.34 -8.13
CA VAL A 289 4.74 16.50 -9.16
C VAL A 289 4.40 15.61 -10.35
N PRO A 290 4.45 16.14 -11.59
CA PRO A 290 4.20 15.36 -12.79
C PRO A 290 5.00 14.05 -12.85
N THR A 291 4.34 12.95 -13.20
CA THR A 291 4.94 11.60 -13.23
C THR A 291 4.72 10.95 -14.59
N SER A 292 5.79 10.41 -15.16
CA SER A 292 5.76 9.60 -16.37
C SER A 292 5.72 8.12 -16.00
N LEU A 293 4.68 7.40 -16.43
CA LEU A 293 4.56 5.95 -16.26
C LEU A 293 5.38 5.19 -17.30
N ASP A 294 5.96 4.05 -16.91
CA ASP A 294 6.72 3.19 -17.82
C ASP A 294 5.79 2.23 -18.56
N GLN A 295 5.50 2.59 -19.80
CA GLN A 295 4.59 1.85 -20.69
C GLN A 295 5.30 0.80 -21.55
N ARG A 296 6.62 0.64 -21.41
CA ARG A 296 7.44 -0.20 -22.31
C ARG A 296 7.70 -1.60 -21.77
N ARG A 297 7.42 -1.84 -20.49
CA ARG A 297 7.73 -3.09 -19.78
C ARG A 297 6.47 -3.77 -19.28
N THR A 298 6.57 -5.08 -19.12
CA THR A 298 5.65 -5.86 -18.31
C THR A 298 6.16 -5.92 -16.88
N PHE A 299 5.27 -5.73 -15.93
CA PHE A 299 5.50 -5.84 -14.50
C PHE A 299 4.95 -7.16 -13.99
N ALA A 300 5.41 -7.61 -12.82
CA ALA A 300 4.95 -8.85 -12.21
C ALA A 300 4.42 -8.60 -10.79
N MET A 301 3.29 -9.22 -10.46
CA MET A 301 2.66 -9.06 -9.14
C MET A 301 3.47 -9.71 -7.99
N ASP A 302 4.47 -10.54 -8.30
CA ASP A 302 5.34 -11.20 -7.33
C ASP A 302 6.38 -10.26 -6.71
N ARG A 303 6.61 -9.08 -7.29
CA ARG A 303 7.66 -8.12 -6.89
C ARG A 303 7.13 -6.70 -6.75
N VAL A 304 7.95 -5.83 -6.15
CA VAL A 304 7.67 -4.40 -6.02
C VAL A 304 8.52 -3.65 -7.03
N GLU A 305 7.89 -2.90 -7.90
CA GLU A 305 8.55 -2.27 -9.05
C GLU A 305 8.22 -0.78 -9.15
N PRO A 306 9.13 0.04 -9.71
CA PRO A 306 8.83 1.43 -10.05
C PRO A 306 7.94 1.45 -11.30
N LEU A 307 6.71 1.93 -11.15
CA LEU A 307 5.76 2.10 -12.24
C LEU A 307 6.07 3.31 -13.13
N GLY A 308 6.96 4.20 -12.69
CA GLY A 308 7.25 5.46 -13.38
C GLY A 308 8.28 6.31 -12.66
N ARG A 309 8.46 7.53 -13.15
CA ARG A 309 9.45 8.51 -12.68
C ARG A 309 8.80 9.88 -12.54
N VAL A 310 9.11 10.58 -11.46
CA VAL A 310 8.70 11.99 -11.33
C VAL A 310 9.56 12.87 -12.23
N ASP A 311 9.00 13.98 -12.71
CA ASP A 311 9.72 15.04 -13.38
C ASP A 311 10.67 15.73 -12.37
N GLU A 312 11.97 15.47 -12.52
CA GLU A 312 12.99 16.03 -11.63
C GLU A 312 13.15 17.54 -11.80
N ASP A 313 12.92 18.08 -12.99
CA ASP A 313 13.03 19.51 -13.24
C ASP A 313 11.88 20.26 -12.55
N ALA A 314 10.66 19.75 -12.67
CA ALA A 314 9.50 20.27 -11.95
C ALA A 314 9.70 20.18 -10.43
N LEU A 315 10.22 19.06 -9.92
CA LEU A 315 10.47 18.89 -8.49
C LEU A 315 11.58 19.84 -7.98
N VAL A 316 12.69 19.96 -8.71
CA VAL A 316 13.77 20.90 -8.36
C VAL A 316 13.25 22.35 -8.35
N ALA A 317 12.50 22.76 -9.38
CA ALA A 317 11.92 24.10 -9.45
C ALA A 317 11.00 24.37 -8.25
N ARG A 318 10.08 23.45 -7.93
CA ARG A 318 9.18 23.60 -6.78
C ARG A 318 9.93 23.68 -5.45
N LEU A 319 10.97 22.87 -5.28
CA LEU A 319 11.80 22.92 -4.08
C LEU A 319 12.51 24.27 -3.99
N LEU A 320 13.21 24.73 -5.04
CA LEU A 320 13.98 25.97 -5.04
C LEU A 320 13.10 27.23 -4.85
N ASP A 321 11.95 27.29 -5.50
CA ASP A 321 11.02 28.42 -5.41
C ASP A 321 10.05 28.33 -4.24
N ARG A 322 10.08 27.21 -3.48
CA ARG A 322 9.17 26.93 -2.36
C ARG A 322 7.71 26.88 -2.81
N ALA A 323 7.48 26.41 -4.03
CA ALA A 323 6.17 26.33 -4.68
C ALA A 323 5.48 25.00 -4.31
N PHE A 324 5.02 24.93 -3.06
CA PHE A 324 4.20 23.85 -2.51
C PHE A 324 3.31 24.40 -1.40
N ALA A 325 2.09 23.88 -1.26
CA ALA A 325 1.17 24.26 -0.20
C ALA A 325 1.61 23.73 1.17
N SER A 326 1.11 24.37 2.23
CA SER A 326 1.28 23.91 3.61
C SER A 326 0.67 22.52 3.84
N ALA A 327 1.09 21.85 4.91
CA ALA A 327 0.54 20.55 5.28
C ALA A 327 -0.99 20.61 5.43
N LEU A 328 -1.69 19.87 4.56
CA LEU A 328 -3.14 19.77 4.53
C LEU A 328 -3.52 18.38 4.01
N LEU A 329 -4.38 17.69 4.75
CA LEU A 329 -5.04 16.45 4.31
C LEU A 329 -6.48 16.81 3.87
N PRO A 330 -6.81 16.75 2.56
CA PRO A 330 -8.11 17.21 2.06
C PRO A 330 -9.31 16.44 2.63
N ALA A 331 -9.17 15.13 2.85
CA ALA A 331 -10.22 14.27 3.36
C ALA A 331 -9.72 13.46 4.55
N THR A 332 -10.19 13.78 5.76
CA THR A 332 -9.79 13.05 6.97
C THR A 332 -10.72 11.88 7.31
N ALA A 333 -11.99 11.97 6.92
CA ALA A 333 -13.04 11.05 7.39
C ALA A 333 -12.69 9.57 7.13
N PRO A 334 -12.23 9.15 5.93
CA PRO A 334 -11.94 7.74 5.65
C PRO A 334 -10.84 7.14 6.54
N TYR A 335 -10.01 7.98 7.15
CA TYR A 335 -8.86 7.54 7.92
C TYR A 335 -9.07 7.56 9.44
N ARG A 336 -10.32 7.76 9.88
CA ARG A 336 -10.71 7.80 11.30
C ARG A 336 -11.29 6.48 11.78
N ASP A 337 -11.12 6.21 13.08
CA ASP A 337 -11.66 5.07 13.79
C ASP A 337 -13.18 4.97 13.61
N ASP A 338 -13.90 6.08 13.77
CA ASP A 338 -15.38 6.09 13.68
C ASP A 338 -15.88 5.70 12.28
N SER A 339 -15.20 6.13 11.21
CA SER A 339 -15.57 5.75 9.83
C SER A 339 -15.28 4.27 9.57
N PHE A 340 -14.20 3.74 10.14
CA PHE A 340 -13.90 2.32 10.08
C PHE A 340 -14.95 1.49 10.82
N LEU A 341 -15.35 1.91 12.03
CA LEU A 341 -16.42 1.26 12.80
C LEU A 341 -17.78 1.34 12.09
N ALA A 342 -18.10 2.48 11.46
CA ALA A 342 -19.32 2.64 10.66
C ALA A 342 -19.33 1.69 9.44
N ALA A 343 -18.21 1.56 8.73
CA ALA A 343 -18.07 0.59 7.65
C ALA A 343 -18.24 -0.86 8.15
N LEU A 344 -17.66 -1.20 9.30
CA LEU A 344 -17.89 -2.48 9.97
C LEU A 344 -19.34 -2.66 10.42
N ALA A 345 -20.12 -1.61 10.65
CA ALA A 345 -21.56 -1.67 10.94
C ALA A 345 -22.44 -1.76 9.69
N GLY A 346 -21.87 -1.62 8.48
CA GLY A 346 -22.61 -1.65 7.21
C GLY A 346 -23.01 -0.27 6.71
N GLU A 347 -22.45 0.78 7.31
CA GLU A 347 -22.71 2.18 7.00
C GLU A 347 -21.41 2.88 6.56
N PRO A 348 -20.76 2.43 5.46
CA PRO A 348 -19.50 3.03 5.03
C PRO A 348 -19.68 4.49 4.64
N VAL A 349 -18.75 5.34 5.06
CA VAL A 349 -18.73 6.76 4.68
C VAL A 349 -18.39 6.88 3.19
N PRO A 350 -19.25 7.51 2.36
CA PRO A 350 -18.96 7.66 0.94
C PRO A 350 -17.73 8.54 0.68
N TRP A 351 -16.89 8.13 -0.26
CA TRP A 351 -15.79 8.95 -0.74
C TRP A 351 -16.31 10.20 -1.48
N LYS A 352 -15.76 11.38 -1.16
CA LYS A 352 -16.15 12.68 -1.76
C LYS A 352 -14.96 13.49 -2.32
N GLY A 353 -13.75 12.94 -2.30
CA GLY A 353 -12.52 13.65 -2.69
C GLY A 353 -12.09 13.41 -4.15
N VAL A 354 -10.96 14.01 -4.51
CA VAL A 354 -10.23 13.69 -5.75
C VAL A 354 -9.38 12.45 -5.49
N SER A 355 -9.32 11.54 -6.47
CA SER A 355 -8.47 10.36 -6.42
C SER A 355 -7.80 10.10 -7.75
N ASP A 356 -6.72 9.32 -7.74
CA ASP A 356 -6.01 8.96 -8.96
C ASP A 356 -6.90 8.14 -9.90
N ARG A 357 -7.11 8.67 -11.11
CA ARG A 357 -7.79 7.96 -12.22
C ARG A 357 -6.81 7.48 -13.30
N ILE A 358 -5.61 8.05 -13.33
CA ILE A 358 -4.58 7.76 -14.34
C ILE A 358 -4.08 6.34 -14.12
N LEU A 359 -3.55 6.02 -12.94
CA LEU A 359 -2.95 4.71 -12.72
C LEU A 359 -3.97 3.57 -12.73
N PRO A 360 -5.15 3.67 -12.07
CA PRO A 360 -6.19 2.66 -12.22
C PRO A 360 -6.67 2.49 -13.66
N GLY A 361 -6.75 3.58 -14.46
CA GLY A 361 -7.14 3.52 -15.87
C GLY A 361 -6.06 2.96 -16.80
N ALA A 362 -4.79 3.06 -16.41
CA ALA A 362 -3.64 2.63 -17.21
C ALA A 362 -3.33 1.14 -17.11
N VAL A 363 -3.52 0.54 -15.92
CA VAL A 363 -3.14 -0.87 -15.68
C VAL A 363 -3.95 -1.84 -16.55
N ARG A 364 -3.26 -2.81 -17.15
CA ARG A 364 -3.84 -4.01 -17.80
C ARG A 364 -3.25 -5.24 -17.16
N VAL A 365 -4.08 -6.08 -16.57
CA VAL A 365 -3.62 -7.31 -15.93
C VAL A 365 -3.87 -8.47 -16.88
N ASP A 366 -2.89 -9.35 -16.99
CA ASP A 366 -3.00 -10.58 -17.77
C ASP A 366 -4.11 -11.47 -17.20
N ARG A 367 -4.74 -12.27 -18.06
CA ARG A 367 -5.69 -13.28 -17.61
C ARG A 367 -4.97 -14.58 -17.34
N ARG A 368 -5.40 -15.30 -16.31
CA ARG A 368 -5.02 -16.70 -16.10
C ARG A 368 -5.68 -17.57 -17.17
N PRO A 369 -4.92 -18.25 -18.04
CA PRO A 369 -5.49 -19.16 -19.02
C PRO A 369 -6.18 -20.34 -18.33
N GLY A 370 -7.41 -20.66 -18.73
CA GLY A 370 -8.14 -21.82 -18.19
C GLY A 370 -8.46 -21.73 -16.69
N PHE A 371 -8.57 -20.51 -16.13
CA PHE A 371 -8.85 -20.32 -14.72
C PHE A 371 -10.19 -20.92 -14.30
N ASP A 372 -10.14 -21.86 -13.36
CA ASP A 372 -11.27 -22.46 -12.68
C ASP A 372 -11.25 -21.99 -11.20
N ALA A 373 -12.23 -21.19 -10.83
CA ALA A 373 -12.32 -20.58 -9.51
C ALA A 373 -12.58 -21.63 -8.41
N ASP A 374 -13.37 -22.67 -8.68
CA ASP A 374 -13.71 -23.69 -7.70
C ASP A 374 -12.50 -24.59 -7.42
N ALA A 375 -11.79 -25.01 -8.48
CA ALA A 375 -10.56 -25.77 -8.35
C ALA A 375 -9.46 -24.97 -7.63
N ALA A 376 -9.30 -23.68 -7.96
CA ALA A 376 -8.35 -22.79 -7.30
C ALA A 376 -8.69 -22.59 -5.82
N LEU A 377 -9.97 -22.41 -5.49
CA LEU A 377 -10.44 -22.26 -4.11
C LEU A 377 -10.20 -23.51 -3.28
N ALA A 378 -10.52 -24.69 -3.82
CA ALA A 378 -10.25 -25.97 -3.17
C ALA A 378 -8.75 -26.17 -2.95
N GLY A 379 -7.92 -25.90 -3.97
CA GLY A 379 -6.47 -26.01 -3.89
C GLY A 379 -5.84 -25.04 -2.87
N ALA A 380 -6.30 -23.79 -2.85
CA ALA A 380 -5.81 -22.78 -1.90
C ALA A 380 -6.16 -23.13 -0.45
N ALA A 381 -7.40 -23.58 -0.20
CA ALA A 381 -7.83 -24.02 1.12
C ALA A 381 -7.07 -25.27 1.59
N GLU A 382 -6.89 -26.26 0.72
CA GLU A 382 -6.12 -27.47 1.03
C GLU A 382 -4.64 -27.14 1.32
N LEU A 383 -4.04 -26.25 0.53
CA LEU A 383 -2.67 -25.78 0.75
C LEU A 383 -2.56 -25.06 2.10
N PHE A 384 -3.51 -24.19 2.43
CA PHE A 384 -3.57 -23.51 3.73
C PHE A 384 -3.66 -24.50 4.88
N GLU A 385 -4.55 -25.49 4.79
CA GLU A 385 -4.68 -26.52 5.81
C GLU A 385 -3.40 -27.36 5.97
N ARG A 386 -2.74 -27.76 4.88
CA ARG A 386 -1.44 -28.46 4.95
C ARG A 386 -0.36 -27.62 5.61
N TYR A 387 -0.28 -26.34 5.26
CA TYR A 387 0.78 -25.44 5.74
C TYR A 387 0.55 -24.99 7.18
N PHE A 388 -0.60 -24.41 7.53
CA PHE A 388 -0.78 -23.87 8.88
C PHE A 388 -1.28 -24.92 9.88
N VAL A 389 -2.24 -25.75 9.47
CA VAL A 389 -3.06 -26.55 10.41
C VAL A 389 -2.48 -27.96 10.62
N ARG A 390 -2.27 -28.72 9.54
CA ARG A 390 -1.77 -30.11 9.59
C ARG A 390 -0.25 -30.18 9.72
N ARG A 391 0.46 -29.16 9.23
CA ARG A 391 1.92 -29.14 9.08
C ARG A 391 2.46 -30.38 8.36
N ASP A 392 1.86 -30.67 7.20
CA ASP A 392 2.22 -31.82 6.36
C ASP A 392 3.41 -31.48 5.45
N ASP A 393 4.59 -31.40 6.06
CA ASP A 393 5.80 -30.93 5.39
C ASP A 393 6.27 -31.88 4.31
N ALA A 394 6.05 -33.19 4.50
CA ALA A 394 6.41 -34.21 3.53
C ALA A 394 5.64 -34.01 2.21
N ALA A 395 4.31 -33.87 2.28
CA ALA A 395 3.49 -33.66 1.09
C ALA A 395 3.78 -32.31 0.42
N LEU A 396 4.07 -31.27 1.21
CA LEU A 396 4.41 -29.94 0.68
C LEU A 396 5.77 -29.94 -0.02
N LEU A 397 6.79 -30.59 0.56
CA LEU A 397 8.10 -30.73 -0.07
C LEU A 397 8.02 -31.53 -1.36
N GLU A 398 7.24 -32.63 -1.38
CA GLU A 398 7.01 -33.42 -2.59
C GLU A 398 6.34 -32.58 -3.70
N ALA A 399 5.35 -31.75 -3.34
CA ALA A 399 4.70 -30.84 -4.28
C ALA A 399 5.68 -29.79 -4.82
N VAL A 400 6.53 -29.21 -3.96
CA VAL A 400 7.58 -28.25 -4.35
C VAL A 400 8.63 -28.91 -5.25
N ASP A 401 9.02 -30.15 -4.98
CA ASP A 401 10.05 -30.87 -5.75
C ASP A 401 9.55 -31.27 -7.15
N ARG A 402 8.24 -31.40 -7.33
CA ARG A 402 7.59 -31.63 -8.64
C ARG A 402 7.46 -30.38 -9.51
N LEU A 403 7.69 -29.18 -8.96
CA LEU A 403 7.64 -27.95 -9.75
C LEU A 403 8.72 -27.97 -10.85
N PRO A 404 8.42 -27.47 -12.05
CA PRO A 404 9.39 -27.42 -13.15
C PRO A 404 10.57 -26.48 -12.85
N GLU A 405 10.42 -25.60 -11.86
CA GLU A 405 11.45 -24.64 -11.43
C GLU A 405 12.66 -25.34 -10.80
N THR A 406 13.87 -24.91 -11.15
CA THR A 406 15.12 -25.44 -10.59
C THR A 406 15.93 -24.36 -9.86
N GLY A 407 16.92 -24.78 -9.06
CA GLY A 407 17.85 -23.86 -8.40
C GLY A 407 17.28 -23.09 -7.20
N ASP A 408 17.66 -21.82 -7.08
CA ASP A 408 17.46 -20.99 -5.87
C ASP A 408 16.00 -20.79 -5.46
N ASN A 409 15.06 -20.76 -6.43
CA ASN A 409 13.64 -20.55 -6.10
C ASN A 409 13.04 -21.76 -5.40
N ARG A 410 13.34 -22.99 -5.89
CA ARG A 410 12.91 -24.22 -5.25
C ARG A 410 13.45 -24.32 -3.82
N GLU A 411 14.73 -24.00 -3.63
CA GLU A 411 15.34 -24.01 -2.30
C GLU A 411 14.72 -22.97 -1.35
N ARG A 412 14.30 -21.81 -1.89
CA ARG A 412 13.53 -20.83 -1.10
C ARG A 412 12.16 -21.36 -0.68
N LEU A 413 11.43 -22.02 -1.58
CA LEU A 413 10.13 -22.63 -1.25
C LEU A 413 10.29 -23.76 -0.22
N ARG A 414 11.30 -24.62 -0.36
CA ARG A 414 11.63 -25.66 0.63
C ARG A 414 11.90 -25.06 2.02
N ARG A 415 12.69 -23.99 2.07
CA ARG A 415 12.93 -23.26 3.34
C ARG A 415 11.64 -22.70 3.95
N ILE A 416 10.72 -22.18 3.14
CA ILE A 416 9.41 -21.71 3.63
C ILE A 416 8.60 -22.87 4.23
N VAL A 417 8.61 -24.05 3.59
CA VAL A 417 7.96 -25.25 4.14
C VAL A 417 8.64 -25.62 5.47
N GLN A 418 9.96 -25.68 5.53
CA GLN A 418 10.68 -26.16 6.72
C GLN A 418 10.75 -25.15 7.88
N GLN A 419 10.13 -23.97 7.76
CA GLN A 419 10.10 -22.98 8.84
C GLN A 419 9.39 -23.54 10.08
N PRO A 420 10.04 -23.53 11.27
CA PRO A 420 9.44 -24.03 12.50
C PRO A 420 8.25 -23.18 12.97
N ASP A 421 8.37 -21.87 12.78
CA ASP A 421 7.33 -20.88 13.07
C ASP A 421 6.72 -20.37 11.77
N ARG A 422 5.39 -20.52 11.66
CA ARG A 422 4.58 -20.07 10.53
C ARG A 422 3.66 -18.97 11.02
N ASP A 423 4.01 -17.72 10.73
CA ASP A 423 3.19 -16.55 11.05
C ASP A 423 2.26 -16.25 9.88
N LEU A 424 0.96 -16.10 10.17
CA LEU A 424 -0.05 -15.74 9.20
C LEU A 424 0.26 -14.38 8.53
N ALA A 425 0.87 -13.45 9.27
CA ALA A 425 1.26 -12.14 8.77
C ALA A 425 2.61 -12.12 8.02
N ASP A 426 3.36 -13.23 7.92
CA ASP A 426 4.55 -13.27 7.07
C ASP A 426 4.18 -13.49 5.60
N TYR A 427 3.97 -12.38 4.89
CA TYR A 427 3.64 -12.37 3.47
C TYR A 427 4.76 -12.83 2.54
N ARG A 428 5.94 -13.16 3.08
CA ARG A 428 7.06 -13.73 2.32
C ARG A 428 7.08 -15.26 2.40
N ALA A 429 6.19 -15.86 3.18
CA ALA A 429 6.06 -17.30 3.38
C ALA A 429 4.87 -17.85 2.59
N PHE A 430 3.72 -18.11 3.23
CA PHE A 430 2.58 -18.81 2.62
C PHE A 430 2.12 -18.25 1.27
N PRO A 431 2.01 -16.92 1.04
CA PRO A 431 1.64 -16.40 -0.28
C PRO A 431 2.59 -16.84 -1.41
N ARG A 432 3.86 -17.13 -1.12
CA ARG A 432 4.82 -17.68 -2.11
C ARG A 432 4.55 -19.13 -2.45
N LEU A 433 4.07 -19.92 -1.49
CA LEU A 433 3.62 -21.28 -1.76
C LEU A 433 2.33 -21.25 -2.58
N LEU A 434 1.41 -20.34 -2.26
CA LEU A 434 0.19 -20.15 -3.04
C LEU A 434 0.50 -19.75 -4.48
N ASP A 435 1.40 -18.79 -4.67
CA ASP A 435 1.94 -18.37 -5.98
C ASP A 435 2.47 -19.59 -6.76
N ALA A 436 3.31 -20.42 -6.13
CA ALA A 436 4.00 -21.50 -6.82
C ALA A 436 3.12 -22.73 -7.11
N LEU A 437 2.19 -23.07 -6.21
CA LEU A 437 1.49 -24.35 -6.23
C LEU A 437 0.04 -24.25 -6.72
N VAL A 438 -0.59 -23.06 -6.69
CA VAL A 438 -2.02 -22.92 -6.99
C VAL A 438 -2.32 -21.76 -7.94
N LEU A 439 -1.79 -20.56 -7.66
CA LEU A 439 -2.12 -19.33 -8.38
C LEU A 439 -0.87 -18.54 -8.82
N PRO A 440 -0.21 -18.94 -9.93
CA PRO A 440 0.97 -18.27 -10.46
C PRO A 440 0.84 -16.75 -10.57
N PRO A 441 1.81 -15.94 -10.14
CA PRO A 441 1.67 -14.47 -10.19
C PRO A 441 1.37 -13.98 -11.61
N LEU A 442 0.45 -13.03 -11.72
CA LEU A 442 0.10 -12.40 -13.00
C LEU A 442 1.07 -11.29 -13.37
N GLY A 443 1.26 -11.13 -14.69
CA GLY A 443 1.86 -9.95 -15.27
C GLY A 443 0.85 -8.82 -15.45
N TYR A 444 1.36 -7.59 -15.58
CA TYR A 444 0.54 -6.45 -15.98
C TYR A 444 1.37 -5.42 -16.75
N THR A 445 0.72 -4.65 -17.61
CA THR A 445 1.32 -3.52 -18.35
C THR A 445 0.63 -2.22 -17.97
N LEU A 446 1.25 -1.10 -18.35
CA LEU A 446 0.67 0.23 -18.24
C LEU A 446 0.43 0.76 -19.66
N GLU A 447 -0.81 1.08 -19.98
CA GLU A 447 -1.21 1.69 -21.24
C GLU A 447 -1.76 3.09 -21.01
N PRO A 448 -1.83 3.96 -22.04
CA PRO A 448 -2.61 5.19 -21.95
C PRO A 448 -4.04 4.90 -21.43
N PRO A 449 -4.55 5.70 -20.49
CA PRO A 449 -5.91 5.49 -19.98
C PRO A 449 -6.90 5.62 -21.13
N ARG A 450 -7.85 4.69 -21.21
CA ARG A 450 -8.95 4.79 -22.19
C ARG A 450 -9.81 6.01 -21.82
N PRO A 451 -10.26 6.83 -22.79
CA PRO A 451 -11.22 7.89 -22.50
C PRO A 451 -12.47 7.27 -21.85
N GLU A 452 -12.92 7.84 -20.73
CA GLU A 452 -14.16 7.42 -20.09
C GLU A 452 -15.32 7.60 -21.09
N PRO A 453 -16.30 6.67 -21.15
CA PRO A 453 -17.50 6.88 -21.93
C PRO A 453 -18.20 8.19 -21.47
N PRO A 454 -18.79 8.96 -22.39
CA PRO A 454 -19.43 10.23 -22.06
C PRO A 454 -20.55 10.00 -21.04
N GLY A 455 -20.43 10.59 -19.84
CA GLY A 455 -21.40 10.45 -18.75
C GLY A 455 -20.79 10.38 -17.33
N ALA A 456 -19.48 10.14 -17.21
CA ALA A 456 -18.77 10.34 -15.95
C ALA A 456 -18.55 11.85 -15.72
N ALA A 457 -19.03 12.39 -14.60
CA ALA A 457 -18.94 13.81 -14.30
C ALA A 457 -17.48 14.32 -14.41
N PRO A 458 -17.23 15.43 -15.14
CA PRO A 458 -15.90 16.02 -15.21
C PRO A 458 -15.57 16.68 -13.87
N THR A 459 -14.43 16.33 -13.28
CA THR A 459 -13.80 17.13 -12.23
C THR A 459 -12.57 17.78 -12.83
N THR A 460 -12.63 19.10 -12.96
CA THR A 460 -11.60 20.01 -13.48
C THR A 460 -10.19 19.67 -12.99
N GLY A 461 -9.33 19.30 -13.92
CA GLY A 461 -7.87 19.26 -13.78
C GLY A 461 -7.29 19.59 -15.15
N GLY A 462 -6.86 20.84 -15.32
CA GLY A 462 -6.46 21.40 -16.61
C GLY A 462 -5.28 20.67 -17.24
N ARG A 463 -5.42 20.33 -18.52
CA ARG A 463 -4.28 20.16 -19.41
C ARG A 463 -3.65 21.54 -19.60
N LEU A 464 -2.46 21.77 -19.08
CA LEU A 464 -1.58 22.82 -19.60
C LEU A 464 -0.95 22.28 -20.87
N ALA A 465 -1.63 22.51 -22.00
CA ALA A 465 -0.99 22.50 -23.30
C ALA A 465 -0.51 23.92 -23.59
N ALA A 466 0.75 24.03 -23.96
CA ALA A 466 1.38 25.26 -24.42
C ALA A 466 0.61 25.85 -25.60
N THR A 467 0.35 27.16 -25.55
CA THR A 467 0.11 27.96 -26.75
C THR A 467 0.99 29.19 -26.70
N THR A 468 1.84 29.25 -27.71
CA THR A 468 2.65 30.35 -28.19
C THR A 468 1.83 31.61 -28.40
N GLY A 469 2.52 32.75 -28.39
CA GLY A 469 1.93 34.08 -28.34
C GLY A 469 1.02 34.41 -29.52
N GLU A 470 0.15 35.38 -29.28
CA GLU A 470 -0.15 36.43 -30.24
C GLU A 470 -0.68 37.65 -29.48
N ASP A 471 -0.17 38.78 -29.94
CA ASP A 471 -0.30 40.15 -29.48
C ASP A 471 -1.60 40.73 -30.03
N PHE A 472 -2.48 41.32 -29.20
CA PHE A 472 -3.43 42.31 -29.69
C PHE A 472 -3.73 43.38 -28.64
N SER A 473 -3.38 44.58 -29.06
CA SER A 473 -3.63 45.89 -28.48
C SER A 473 -5.07 46.36 -28.70
N ALA A 474 -5.49 47.31 -27.85
CA ALA A 474 -6.68 48.18 -27.95
C ALA A 474 -8.04 47.44 -27.79
N VAL A 475 -9.02 47.90 -27.01
CA VAL A 475 -9.49 49.24 -26.62
C VAL A 475 -10.04 49.19 -25.20
#